data_AF-A0AAD6KMG0-F1
#
_entry.id   AF-A0AAD6KMG0-F1
#
_cell.length_a   1.000
_cell.length_b   1.000
_cell.length_c   1.000
_cell.angle_alpha   90.00
_cell.angle_beta   90.00
_cell.angle_gamma   90.00
#
_symmetry.space_group_name_H-M   'P 1'
#
loop_
_entity.id
_entity.type
_entity.pdbx_description
1 polymer ?
#
loop_
_entity_poly.entity_id
_entity_poly.type
_entity_poly.pdbx_seq_one_letter_code
_entity_poly.pdbx_strand_id
1 'polypeptide(L)'
;MSGQEAISNESFGINCRNIVQWAKLHIERGDIQRIIDPSLCGEYDIQSMWKVAEKALMCVQPHGHMRPSMSELLKDIRDAILIEREVTPAREAVSDEMYRNSGHSSANLGGTENYRALQESTSRPAAR
;
A
#
# COMPACT_ATOMS: atom_id res chain seq x y z
N MET A 1 5.58 7.65 -7.74
CA MET A 1 6.56 7.17 -8.73
C MET A 1 6.54 7.98 -10.02
N SER A 2 5.38 8.35 -10.59
CA SER A 2 5.29 9.09 -11.86
C SER A 2 5.02 10.60 -11.73
N GLY A 3 4.49 11.04 -10.58
CA GLY A 3 4.09 12.44 -10.36
C GLY A 3 2.88 12.89 -11.18
N GLN A 4 2.27 11.99 -11.96
CA GLN A 4 1.18 12.30 -12.87
C GLN A 4 -0.19 12.12 -12.20
N GLU A 5 -1.16 12.91 -12.65
CA GLU A 5 -2.57 12.80 -12.30
C GLU A 5 -3.20 11.48 -12.79
N ALA A 6 -4.26 10.99 -12.14
CA ALA A 6 -4.84 9.70 -12.51
C ALA A 6 -5.50 9.69 -13.91
N ILE A 7 -6.09 10.82 -14.31
CA ILE A 7 -6.80 11.00 -15.58
C ILE A 7 -6.29 12.31 -16.18
N SER A 8 -5.82 12.27 -17.43
CA SER A 8 -5.37 13.46 -18.16
C SER A 8 -5.73 13.32 -19.63
N ASN A 9 -6.07 14.43 -20.27
CA ASN A 9 -6.28 14.49 -21.72
C ASN A 9 -5.01 14.91 -22.48
N GLU A 10 -3.98 15.38 -21.78
CA GLU A 10 -2.75 15.94 -22.39
C GLU A 10 -1.52 15.08 -22.06
N SER A 11 -1.38 14.64 -20.81
CA SER A 11 -0.14 14.03 -20.29
C SER A 11 0.17 12.63 -20.84
N PHE A 12 -0.82 11.92 -21.38
CA PHE A 12 -0.72 10.49 -21.72
C PHE A 12 -0.85 10.18 -23.22
N GLY A 13 -0.97 11.23 -24.04
CA GLY A 13 -1.24 11.12 -25.48
C GLY A 13 -2.69 10.75 -25.80
N ILE A 14 -3.06 10.89 -27.06
CA ILE A 14 -4.46 10.81 -27.56
C ILE A 14 -5.11 9.44 -27.25
N ASN A 15 -4.30 8.39 -27.10
CA ASN A 15 -4.77 7.01 -26.95
C ASN A 15 -4.90 6.54 -25.49
N CYS A 16 -4.46 7.33 -24.51
CA CYS A 16 -4.53 6.96 -23.10
C CYS A 16 -5.19 8.09 -22.31
N ARG A 17 -6.39 7.88 -21.78
CA ARG A 17 -7.06 8.87 -20.90
C ARG A 17 -6.71 8.69 -19.42
N ASN A 18 -6.12 7.55 -19.06
CA ASN A 18 -5.82 7.20 -17.67
C ASN A 18 -4.38 6.71 -17.55
N ILE A 19 -3.76 7.08 -16.43
CA ILE A 19 -2.37 6.79 -16.10
C ILE A 19 -2.02 5.30 -16.15
N VAL A 20 -2.97 4.42 -15.80
CA VAL A 20 -2.73 2.96 -15.78
C VAL A 20 -2.45 2.44 -17.18
N GLN A 21 -3.24 2.84 -18.17
CA GLN A 21 -3.09 2.37 -19.54
C GLN A 21 -1.80 2.91 -20.17
N TRP A 22 -1.48 4.18 -19.88
CA TRP A 22 -0.24 4.81 -20.30
C TRP A 22 0.99 4.14 -19.68
N ALA A 23 0.99 3.94 -18.36
CA ALA A 23 2.10 3.30 -17.67
C ALA A 23 2.30 1.86 -18.15
N LYS A 24 1.22 1.10 -18.30
CA LYS A 24 1.25 -0.28 -18.81
C LYS A 24 1.93 -0.36 -20.18
N LEU A 25 1.58 0.53 -21.11
CA LEU A 25 2.20 0.59 -22.45
C LEU A 25 3.72 0.75 -22.37
N HIS A 26 4.21 1.64 -21.51
CA HIS A 26 5.64 1.89 -21.36
C HIS A 26 6.37 0.74 -20.65
N ILE A 27 5.76 0.18 -19.61
CA ILE A 27 6.31 -0.96 -18.87
C ILE A 27 6.45 -2.17 -19.80
N GLU A 28 5.42 -2.50 -20.59
CA GLU A 28 5.44 -3.62 -21.55
C GLU A 28 6.48 -3.42 -22.67
N ARG A 29 6.89 -2.17 -22.95
CA ARG A 29 7.92 -1.84 -23.94
C ARG A 29 9.34 -1.84 -23.37
N GLY A 30 9.52 -2.00 -22.06
CA GLY A 30 10.84 -1.85 -21.43
C GLY A 30 11.22 -0.40 -21.10
N ASP A 31 10.31 0.56 -21.29
CA ASP A 31 10.57 2.01 -21.25
C ASP A 31 10.23 2.62 -19.88
N ILE A 32 10.68 2.02 -18.78
CA ILE A 32 10.27 2.47 -17.43
C ILE A 32 10.65 3.93 -17.14
N GLN A 33 11.75 4.42 -17.69
CA GLN A 33 12.20 5.81 -17.45
C GLN A 33 11.16 6.84 -17.90
N ARG A 34 10.30 6.51 -18.88
CA ARG A 34 9.21 7.39 -19.34
C ARG A 34 8.10 7.56 -18.30
N ILE A 35 8.00 6.65 -17.34
CA ILE A 35 6.95 6.68 -16.32
C ILE A 35 7.42 7.20 -14.97
N ILE A 36 8.72 7.46 -14.80
CA ILE A 36 9.29 7.94 -13.55
C ILE A 36 9.14 9.46 -13.48
N ASP A 37 8.78 9.94 -12.31
CA ASP A 37 8.59 11.35 -11.99
C ASP A 37 9.91 12.11 -12.20
N PRO A 38 9.94 13.10 -13.10
CA PRO A 38 11.14 13.89 -13.35
C PRO A 38 11.66 14.63 -12.10
N SER A 39 10.80 14.92 -11.12
CA SER A 39 11.19 15.57 -9.87
C SER A 39 12.08 14.71 -8.97
N LEU A 40 12.19 13.41 -9.25
CA LEU A 40 13.11 12.52 -8.56
C LEU A 40 14.57 12.71 -9.00
N CYS A 41 14.84 13.49 -10.06
CA CYS A 41 16.19 13.92 -10.46
C CYS A 41 17.23 12.80 -10.65
N GLY A 42 16.82 11.56 -10.88
CA GLY A 42 17.72 10.41 -10.99
C GLY A 42 18.17 9.82 -9.65
N GLU A 43 17.65 10.32 -8.53
CA GLU A 43 17.88 9.81 -7.17
C GLU A 43 17.00 8.59 -6.91
N TYR A 44 17.20 7.54 -7.71
CA TYR A 44 16.53 6.26 -7.57
C TYR A 44 17.32 5.11 -8.18
N ASP A 45 17.16 3.91 -7.63
CA ASP A 45 17.62 2.68 -8.27
C ASP A 45 16.60 2.18 -9.32
N ILE A 46 17.12 1.82 -10.50
CA ILE A 46 16.27 1.40 -11.62
C ILE A 46 15.58 0.04 -11.36
N GLN A 47 16.23 -0.88 -10.64
CA GLN A 47 15.66 -2.19 -10.31
C GLN A 47 14.57 -2.06 -9.25
N SER A 48 14.78 -1.18 -8.26
CA SER A 48 13.76 -0.77 -7.29
C SER A 48 12.52 -0.20 -8.02
N MET A 49 12.72 0.72 -8.96
CA MET A 49 11.62 1.29 -9.74
C MET A 49 10.88 0.26 -10.58
N TRP A 50 11.59 -0.68 -11.22
CA TRP A 50 10.99 -1.81 -11.93
C TRP A 50 10.10 -2.65 -11.03
N LYS A 51 10.61 -3.00 -9.84
CA LYS A 51 9.85 -3.79 -8.88
C LYS A 51 8.57 -3.06 -8.45
N VAL A 52 8.64 -1.76 -8.17
CA VAL A 52 7.45 -0.96 -7.84
C VAL A 52 6.46 -0.89 -9.00
N ALA A 53 6.94 -0.69 -10.23
CA ALA A 53 6.10 -0.59 -11.43
C ALA A 53 5.29 -1.87 -11.68
N GLU A 54 5.94 -3.03 -11.59
CA GLU A 54 5.29 -4.33 -11.77
C GLU A 54 4.19 -4.55 -10.72
N LYS A 55 4.48 -4.24 -9.46
CA LYS A 55 3.51 -4.41 -8.37
C LYS A 55 2.34 -3.46 -8.49
N ALA A 56 2.59 -2.21 -8.91
CA ALA A 56 1.52 -1.26 -9.22
C ALA A 56 0.58 -1.81 -10.32
N LEU A 57 1.10 -2.45 -11.38
CA LEU A 57 0.29 -3.08 -12.42
C LEU A 57 -0.52 -4.28 -11.90
N MET A 58 0.01 -5.04 -10.94
CA MET A 58 -0.75 -6.12 -10.28
C MET A 58 -1.90 -5.58 -9.43
N CYS A 59 -1.73 -4.43 -8.76
CA CYS A 59 -2.77 -3.81 -7.94
C CYS A 59 -3.97 -3.31 -8.76
N VAL A 60 -3.76 -2.97 -10.02
CA VAL A 60 -4.80 -2.41 -10.92
C VAL A 60 -5.37 -3.44 -11.89
N GLN A 61 -5.22 -4.73 -11.60
CA GLN A 61 -5.83 -5.77 -12.43
C GLN A 61 -7.36 -5.60 -12.50
N PRO A 62 -7.98 -5.86 -13.67
CA PRO A 62 -9.43 -5.68 -13.83
C PRO A 62 -10.23 -6.52 -12.83
N HIS A 63 -9.79 -7.75 -12.58
CA HIS A 63 -10.43 -8.68 -11.67
C HIS A 63 -9.81 -8.63 -10.28
N GLY A 64 -10.63 -8.47 -9.24
CA GLY A 64 -10.17 -8.29 -7.86
C GLY A 64 -9.34 -9.46 -7.32
N HIS A 65 -9.67 -10.70 -7.70
CA HIS A 65 -8.94 -11.90 -7.26
C HIS A 65 -7.52 -12.03 -7.85
N MET A 66 -7.21 -11.25 -8.90
CA MET A 66 -5.85 -11.19 -9.47
C MET A 66 -4.98 -10.13 -8.80
N ARG A 67 -5.59 -9.27 -7.97
CA ARG A 67 -4.86 -8.23 -7.23
C ARG A 67 -4.24 -8.87 -5.99
N PRO A 68 -3.00 -8.50 -5.63
CA PRO A 68 -2.38 -9.01 -4.42
C PRO A 68 -3.12 -8.50 -3.17
N SER A 69 -3.05 -9.27 -2.09
CA SER A 69 -3.45 -8.78 -0.78
C SER A 69 -2.51 -7.67 -0.29
N MET A 70 -2.99 -6.82 0.63
CA MET A 70 -2.15 -5.77 1.21
C MET A 70 -0.89 -6.32 1.90
N SER A 71 -0.98 -7.51 2.50
CA SER A 71 0.15 -8.16 3.16
C SER A 71 1.21 -8.64 2.16
N GLU A 72 0.80 -9.15 0.99
CA GLU A 72 1.71 -9.54 -0.08
C GLU A 72 2.37 -8.30 -0.70
N LEU A 73 1.55 -7.28 -1.03
CA LEU A 73 2.04 -6.02 -1.57
C LEU A 73 3.06 -5.35 -0.64
N LEU A 74 2.84 -5.40 0.67
CA LEU A 74 3.76 -4.83 1.66
C LEU A 74 5.12 -5.55 1.68
N LYS A 75 5.16 -6.86 1.47
CA LYS A 75 6.44 -7.60 1.34
C LYS A 75 7.18 -7.14 0.09
N ASP A 76 6.47 -7.07 -1.04
CA ASP A 76 7.08 -6.66 -2.31
C ASP A 76 7.63 -5.22 -2.28
N ILE A 77 6.93 -4.30 -1.62
CA ILE A 77 7.40 -2.92 -1.44
C ILE A 77 8.65 -2.87 -0.55
N ARG A 78 8.71 -3.67 0.52
CA ARG A 78 9.91 -3.74 1.37
C ARG A 78 11.13 -4.22 0.59
N ASP A 79 10.96 -5.23 -0.26
CA ASP A 79 12.06 -5.68 -1.10
C ASP A 79 12.56 -4.58 -2.06
N ALA A 80 11.66 -3.80 -2.66
CA ALA A 80 12.06 -2.68 -3.52
C ALA A 80 12.85 -1.63 -2.71
N ILE A 81 12.42 -1.33 -1.48
CA ILE A 81 13.14 -0.42 -0.57
C ILE A 81 14.53 -0.98 -0.21
N LEU A 82 14.68 -2.30 -0.04
CA LEU A 82 15.99 -2.91 0.23
C LEU A 82 16.92 -2.69 -0.96
N ILE A 83 16.44 -2.95 -2.19
CA ILE A 83 17.21 -2.71 -3.42
C ILE A 83 17.64 -1.24 -3.51
N GLU A 84 16.72 -0.30 -3.24
CA GLU A 84 17.00 1.13 -3.23
C GLU A 84 18.13 1.50 -2.24
N ARG A 85 18.11 0.89 -1.05
CA ARG A 85 19.06 1.19 0.03
C ARG A 85 20.43 0.55 -0.18
N GLU A 86 20.50 -0.60 -0.83
CA GLU A 86 21.76 -1.27 -1.16
C GLU A 86 22.66 -0.43 -2.09
N VAL A 87 22.12 0.59 -2.77
CA VAL A 87 22.87 1.56 -3.58
C VAL A 87 23.48 2.71 -2.75
N THR A 88 23.20 2.78 -1.44
CA THR A 88 23.86 3.75 -0.55
C THR A 88 25.06 3.11 0.19
N PRO A 89 26.32 3.37 -0.20
CA PRO A 89 27.46 2.96 0.60
C PRO A 89 27.63 3.95 1.76
N ALA A 90 26.76 3.87 2.78
CA ALA A 90 27.06 4.17 4.18
C ALA A 90 25.78 4.29 5.02
N ARG A 91 25.65 3.35 5.98
CA ARG A 91 25.03 3.51 7.30
C ARG A 91 23.50 3.65 7.34
N GLU A 92 22.85 2.56 7.74
CA GLU A 92 22.27 2.46 9.09
C GLU A 92 21.85 1.02 9.38
N ALA A 93 22.32 0.50 10.52
CA ALA A 93 21.95 -0.80 11.04
C ALA A 93 20.45 -0.80 11.34
N VAL A 94 19.69 -1.65 10.65
CA VAL A 94 18.30 -1.93 10.98
C VAL A 94 18.25 -2.76 12.26
N SER A 95 18.01 -2.09 13.39
CA SER A 95 17.69 -2.77 14.66
C SER A 95 16.25 -3.28 14.60
N ASP A 96 16.10 -4.59 14.40
CA ASP A 96 14.84 -5.32 14.47
C ASP A 96 14.66 -5.86 15.90
N GLU A 97 14.26 -5.01 16.85
CA GLU A 97 13.77 -5.46 18.17
C GLU A 97 12.78 -4.45 18.78
N MET A 98 11.47 -4.69 18.58
CA MET A 98 10.46 -4.24 19.56
C MET A 98 9.19 -5.09 19.55
N TYR A 99 9.34 -6.42 19.65
CA TYR A 99 8.24 -7.32 20.05
C TYR A 99 8.69 -8.20 21.21
N ARG A 100 8.99 -7.58 22.36
CA ARG A 100 9.07 -8.18 23.69
C ARG A 100 9.41 -7.03 24.64
N ASN A 101 8.43 -6.49 25.36
CA ASN A 101 8.55 -6.28 26.82
C ASN A 101 7.47 -5.45 27.56
N SER A 102 6.36 -5.02 26.96
CA SER A 102 5.37 -4.26 27.75
C SER A 102 4.15 -5.11 28.12
N GLY A 103 4.15 -5.65 29.34
CA GLY A 103 2.94 -6.29 29.89
C GLY A 103 3.01 -7.03 31.22
N HIS A 104 3.96 -6.74 32.12
CA HIS A 104 3.91 -7.12 33.54
C HIS A 104 3.99 -5.78 34.31
N SER A 105 3.13 -5.36 35.23
CA SER A 105 2.07 -6.00 36.01
C SER A 105 1.15 -4.92 36.64
N SER A 106 0.00 -5.38 37.13
CA SER A 106 -0.70 -4.94 38.35
C SER A 106 -1.94 -4.05 38.21
N ALA A 107 -3.11 -4.66 38.44
CA ALA A 107 -4.07 -4.22 39.46
C ALA A 107 -5.07 -5.35 39.75
N ASN A 108 -5.03 -5.92 40.96
CA ASN A 108 -6.13 -6.72 41.53
C ASN A 108 -7.01 -5.77 42.35
N LEU A 109 -8.35 -5.88 42.23
CA LEU A 109 -9.33 -5.67 43.33
C LEU A 109 -10.79 -5.94 42.88
N GLY A 110 -11.45 -6.89 43.54
CA GLY A 110 -12.92 -7.01 43.74
C GLY A 110 -13.74 -7.40 42.49
N GLY A 111 -14.63 -8.38 42.48
CA GLY A 111 -15.58 -8.77 43.51
C GLY A 111 -16.96 -8.85 42.85
N THR A 112 -17.39 -10.08 42.56
CA THR A 112 -18.75 -10.63 42.38
C THR A 112 -19.99 -9.70 42.31
N GLU A 113 -20.85 -10.07 41.34
CA GLU A 113 -22.32 -10.12 41.39
C GLU A 113 -23.19 -8.95 40.86
N ASN A 114 -24.15 -9.38 40.03
CA ASN A 114 -25.53 -8.89 39.87
C ASN A 114 -25.80 -7.47 39.33
N TYR A 115 -26.23 -7.39 38.07
CA TYR A 115 -27.40 -6.58 37.66
C TYR A 115 -28.12 -7.22 36.47
N ARG A 116 -29.09 -8.11 36.76
CA ARG A 116 -30.23 -8.35 35.86
C ARG A 116 -31.23 -7.21 36.03
N ALA A 117 -31.94 -6.93 34.94
CA ALA A 117 -33.14 -6.11 34.81
C ALA A 117 -32.92 -4.59 34.68
N LEU A 118 -33.23 -4.05 33.49
CA LEU A 118 -34.38 -3.16 33.26
C LEU A 118 -34.83 -3.25 31.77
N GLN A 119 -35.99 -3.88 31.58
CA GLN A 119 -37.07 -3.59 30.61
C GLN A 119 -36.70 -3.46 29.11
N GLU A 120 -36.97 -4.45 28.25
CA GLU A 120 -38.29 -4.81 27.68
C GLU A 120 -39.13 -3.59 27.23
N SER A 121 -39.60 -3.64 25.98
CA SER A 121 -40.66 -2.84 25.34
C SER A 121 -40.36 -1.41 24.86
N THR A 122 -40.03 -1.27 23.57
CA THR A 122 -40.79 -0.33 22.73
C THR A 122 -40.94 -0.87 21.29
N SER A 123 -42.16 -1.31 21.05
CA SER A 123 -42.85 -1.75 19.84
C SER A 123 -42.30 -1.35 18.46
N ARG A 124 -42.25 -2.34 17.57
CA ARG A 124 -42.31 -2.23 16.10
C ARG A 124 -43.42 -1.26 15.63
N PRO A 125 -43.26 -0.71 14.42
CA PRO A 125 -44.35 -0.82 13.44
C PRO A 125 -43.89 -1.46 12.12
N ALA A 126 -44.81 -2.19 11.50
CA ALA A 126 -44.69 -2.74 10.15
C ALA A 126 -45.38 -1.82 9.11
N ALA A 127 -44.91 -1.97 7.88
CA ALA A 127 -45.32 -1.41 6.59
C ALA A 127 -46.69 -0.71 6.41
N ARG A 128 -46.68 0.32 5.57
CA ARG A 128 -47.64 0.47 4.47
C ARG A 128 -46.92 0.96 3.22
#